data_AF-A0A1G7BX61-F1
#
_entry.id   AF-A0A1G7BX61-F1
#
_cell.length_a   1.000
_cell.length_b   1.000
_cell.length_c   1.000
_cell.angle_alpha   90.00
_cell.angle_beta   90.00
_cell.angle_gamma   90.00
#
_symmetry.space_group_name_H-M   'P 1'
#
loop_
_entity.id
_entity.type
_entity.pdbx_description
1 polymer ?
#
loop_
_entity_poly.entity_id
_entity_poly.type
_entity_poly.pdbx_seq_one_letter_code
_entity_poly.pdbx_strand_id
1 'polypeptide(L)' 'MKEKIRHIIAGKVIEQGQIKTRMRSLAAIDKLSKEIQNYYLDRLRNLDEDIETLKRMLKQLNQ' A
#
# COMPACT_ATOMS: atom_id res chain seq x y z
N MET A 1 -5.28 -19.67 8.45
CA MET A 1 -5.60 -18.88 7.24
C MET A 1 -5.90 -17.40 7.55
N LYS A 2 -6.87 -17.10 8.42
CA LYS A 2 -7.23 -15.71 8.81
C LYS A 2 -6.05 -14.87 9.30
N GLU A 3 -5.21 -15.45 10.15
CA GLU A 3 -4.03 -14.80 10.70
C GLU A 3 -2.98 -14.48 9.64
N LYS A 4 -2.77 -15.40 8.69
CA LYS A 4 -1.92 -15.18 7.51
C LYS A 4 -2.42 -13.99 6.68
N ILE A 5 -3.74 -13.89 6.44
CA ILE A 5 -4.33 -12.76 5.70
C ILE A 5 -4.13 -11.44 6.47
N ARG A 6 -4.34 -11.44 7.79
CA ARG A 6 -4.09 -10.25 8.63
C ARG A 6 -2.63 -9.79 8.55
N HIS A 7 -1.66 -10.72 8.59
CA HIS A 7 -0.24 -10.36 8.41
C HIS A 7 0.06 -9.80 7.02
N ILE A 8 -0.54 -10.35 5.97
CA ILE A 8 -0.37 -9.80 4.60
C ILE A 8 -0.93 -8.38 4.52
N ILE A 9 -2.12 -8.13 5.08
CA ILE A 9 -2.71 -6.77 5.15
C ILE A 9 -1.76 -5.82 5.90
N ALA A 10 -1.25 -6.22 7.06
CA ALA A 10 -0.32 -5.41 7.83
C ALA A 10 0.94 -5.06 7.03
N GLY A 11 1.53 -6.03 6.33
CA GLY A 11 2.68 -5.80 5.45
C GLY A 11 2.39 -4.77 4.35
N LYS A 12 1.23 -4.87 3.69
CA LYS A 12 0.83 -3.90 2.65
C LYS A 12 0.60 -2.50 3.21
N VAL A 13 0.00 -2.37 4.40
CA VAL A 13 -0.18 -1.07 5.07
C VAL A 13 1.18 -0.44 5.42
N ILE A 14 2.14 -1.25 5.88
CA ILE A 14 3.51 -0.78 6.15
C ILE A 14 4.16 -0.28 4.85
N GLU A 15 4.02 -1.02 3.74
CA GLU A 15 4.54 -0.62 2.44
C GLU A 15 3.96 0.73 1.97
N GLN A 16 2.65 0.96 2.16
CA GLN A 16 2.04 2.26 1.88
C GLN A 16 2.69 3.40 2.69
N GLY A 17 2.96 3.17 3.99
CA GLY A 17 3.64 4.13 4.85
C GLY A 17 5.06 4.45 4.37
N GLN A 18 5.80 3.45 3.92
CA GLN A 18 7.14 3.60 3.36
C GLN A 18 7.13 4.40 2.05
N ILE A 19 6.18 4.11 1.14
CA ILE A 19 6.03 4.85 -0.12
C ILE A 19 5.73 6.33 0.16
N LYS A 20 4.76 6.63 1.05
CA LYS A 20 4.41 8.01 1.42
C LYS A 20 5.60 8.75 2.01
N THR A 21 6.38 8.10 2.87
CA THR A 21 7.60 8.66 3.43
C THR A 21 8.63 8.96 2.33
N ARG A 22 8.86 8.01 1.42
CA ARG A 22 9.79 8.17 0.31
C ARG A 22 9.42 9.31 -0.63
N MET A 23 8.14 9.42 -1.00
CA MET A 23 7.63 10.52 -1.82
C MET A 23 7.88 11.88 -1.15
N ARG A 24 7.59 12.01 0.15
CA ARG A 24 7.88 13.23 0.91
C ARG A 24 9.37 13.56 0.92
N SER A 25 10.24 12.57 1.16
CA SER A 25 11.69 12.78 1.14
C SER A 25 12.19 13.24 -0.23
N LEU A 26 11.65 12.68 -1.31
CA LEU A 26 12.01 13.09 -2.68
C LEU A 26 11.51 14.50 -3.00
N ALA A 27 10.31 14.85 -2.55
CA ALA A 27 9.77 16.20 -2.70
C ALA A 27 10.60 17.23 -1.94
N ALA A 28 11.05 16.91 -0.72
CA ALA A 28 11.85 17.80 0.11
C ALA A 28 13.24 18.14 -0.46
N ILE A 29 13.73 17.35 -1.42
CA ILE A 29 15.02 17.55 -2.10
C ILE A 29 14.86 17.88 -3.59
N ASP A 30 13.65 18.27 -4.02
CA ASP A 30 13.30 18.58 -5.42
C ASP A 30 13.63 17.48 -6.44
N LYS A 31 13.65 16.21 -5.98
CA LYS A 31 13.87 15.01 -6.84
C LYS A 31 12.59 14.23 -7.14
N LEU A 32 11.43 14.74 -6.74
CA LEU A 32 10.15 14.12 -7.07
C LEU A 32 9.69 14.60 -8.47
N SER A 33 10.13 13.89 -9.51
CA SER A 33 9.60 14.12 -10.86
C SER A 33 8.14 13.65 -10.97
N LYS A 34 7.41 14.17 -11.96
CA LYS A 34 6.03 13.71 -12.24
C LYS A 34 5.97 12.21 -12.52
N GLU A 35 6.95 11.67 -13.24
CA GLU A 35 7.02 10.23 -13.54
C GLU A 35 7.18 9.39 -12.26
N ILE A 36 8.11 9.78 -11.38
CA ILE A 36 8.33 9.11 -10.10
C ILE A 36 7.09 9.24 -9.21
N GLN A 37 6.46 10.41 -9.18
CA GLN A 37 5.24 10.64 -8.44
C GLN A 37 4.12 9.73 -8.93
N ASN A 38 3.88 9.67 -10.24
CA ASN A 38 2.85 8.82 -10.84
C ASN A 38 3.11 7.34 -10.55
N TYR A 39 4.35 6.87 -10.70
CA TYR A 39 4.74 5.51 -10.33
C TYR A 39 4.34 5.14 -8.89
N TYR A 40 4.64 6.02 -7.92
CA TYR A 40 4.28 5.75 -6.53
C TYR A 40 2.78 5.87 -6.27
N LEU A 41 2.07 6.78 -6.95
CA LEU A 41 0.62 6.89 -6.84
C LEU A 41 -0.09 5.65 -7.39
N ASP A 42 0.35 5.13 -8.54
CA ASP A 42 -0.16 3.89 -9.12
C ASP A 42 0.11 2.71 -8.19
N ARG A 43 1.31 2.65 -7.59
CA ARG A 43 1.65 1.62 -6.60
C ARG A 43 0.74 1.70 -5.37
N LEU A 44 0.47 2.90 -4.86
CA LEU A 44 -0.44 3.09 -3.72
C LEU A 44 -1.87 2.63 -4.05
N ARG A 45 -2.37 2.94 -5.25
CA ARG A 45 -3.69 2.49 -5.72
C ARG A 45 -3.79 0.97 -5.75
N ASN A 46 -2.79 0.30 -6.32
CA ASN A 46 -2.74 -1.17 -6.36
C ASN A 46 -2.71 -1.79 -4.95
N LEU A 47 -1.98 -1.16 -4.00
CA LEU A 47 -1.96 -1.62 -2.61
C LEU A 47 -3.32 -1.48 -1.94
N ASP A 48 -4.06 -0.40 -2.20
CA ASP A 48 -5.42 -0.21 -1.68
C ASP A 48 -6.38 -1.28 -2.21
N GLU A 49 -6.33 -1.58 -3.51
CA GLU A 49 -7.15 -2.64 -4.13
C GLU A 49 -6.84 -4.03 -3.58
N ASP A 50 -5.56 -4.34 -3.39
CA ASP A 50 -5.10 -5.59 -2.78
C ASP A 50 -5.59 -5.73 -1.32
N ILE A 51 -5.44 -4.67 -0.52
CA ILE A 51 -5.89 -4.65 0.88
C ILE A 51 -7.40 -4.86 0.95
N GLU A 52 -8.17 -4.20 0.08
CA GLU A 52 -9.62 -4.33 0.04
C GLU A 52 -10.06 -5.74 -0.35
N THR A 53 -9.39 -6.35 -1.32
CA THR A 53 -9.61 -7.75 -1.70
C THR A 53 -9.33 -8.69 -0.53
N LEU A 54 -8.21 -8.51 0.17
CA LEU A 54 -7.86 -9.32 1.34
C LEU A 54 -8.84 -9.14 2.51
N LYS A 55 -9.34 -7.92 2.72
CA LYS A 55 -10.39 -7.64 3.73
C LYS A 55 -11.68 -8.37 3.39
N ARG A 56 -12.09 -8.38 2.12
CA ARG A 56 -13.28 -9.12 1.66
C ARG A 56 -13.12 -10.62 1.87
N MET A 57 -11.97 -11.19 1.53
CA MET A 57 -11.66 -12.60 1.80
C MET A 57 -11.69 -12.92 3.30
N LEU A 58 -11.10 -12.05 4.14
CA LEU A 58 -11.11 -12.24 5.59
C LEU A 58 -12.53 -12.21 6.17
N LYS A 59 -13.41 -11.34 5.64
CA LYS A 59 -14.82 -11.26 6.01
C LYS A 59 -15.54 -12.56 5.68
N GLN A 60 -15.33 -13.12 4.48
CA GLN A 60 -15.93 -14.40 4.06
C GLN A 60 -15.49 -15.56 4.95
N LEU A 61 -14.22 -15.59 5.38
CA LEU A 61 -13.74 -16.64 6.30
C LEU A 61 -14.30 -16.50 7.73
N ASN A 62 -14.75 -15.30 8.12
CA ASN A 62 -15.32 -15.02 9.44
C ASN A 62 -16.82 -15.33 9.53
N GLN A 63 -17.48 -15.53 8.39
CA GLN A 63 -18.80 -16.14 8.29
C GLN A 63 -18.67 -17.65 8.39
#